data_AF-A0A6V7LW75-F1
#
_entry.id   AF-A0A6V7LW75-F1
#
_cell.length_a   1.000
_cell.length_b   1.000
_cell.length_c   1.000
_cell.angle_alpha   90.00
_cell.angle_beta   90.00
_cell.angle_gamma   90.00
#
_symmetry.space_group_name_H-M   'P 1'
#
loop_
_entity.id
_entity.type
_entity.pdbx_description
1 polymer ?
#
loop_
_entity_poly.entity_id
_entity_poly.type
_entity_poly.pdbx_seq_one_letter_code
_entity_poly.pdbx_strand_id
1 'polypeptide(L)' 'VMRKIKEGYRLDRPEHCKRELYNIMYYCWDKDPSCRPSFTELVNLAEGLLLDETDYIELDRFPDHSYYNVLNLSGEKL' A
#
# COMPACT_ATOMS: atom_id res chain seq x y z
N VAL A 1 14.51 4.64 14.78
CA VAL A 1 13.72 4.26 13.57
C VAL A 1 14.59 3.67 12.47
N MET A 2 15.60 4.40 11.96
CA MET A 2 16.46 3.93 10.85
C MET A 2 17.14 2.57 11.05
N ARG A 3 17.53 2.23 12.28
CA ARG A 3 18.12 0.92 12.60
C ARG A 3 17.20 -0.26 12.24
N LYS A 4 15.93 -0.20 12.66
CA LYS A 4 14.94 -1.26 12.38
C LYS A 4 14.73 -1.46 10.87
N ILE A 5 14.66 -0.37 10.10
CA ILE A 5 14.49 -0.43 8.64
C ILE A 5 15.69 -1.11 7.97
N LYS A 6 16.92 -0.79 8.42
CA LYS A 6 18.16 -1.43 7.93
C LYS A 6 18.24 -2.91 8.31
N GLU A 7 17.68 -3.29 9.44
CA GLU A 7 17.54 -4.67 9.92
C GLU A 7 16.42 -5.45 9.19
N GLY A 8 15.69 -4.81 8.27
CA GLY A 8 14.67 -5.47 7.44
C GLY A 8 13.23 -5.30 7.92
N TYR A 9 13.00 -4.58 9.03
CA TYR A 9 11.64 -4.29 9.48
C TYR A 9 10.86 -3.51 8.41
N ARG A 10 9.63 -3.95 8.15
CA ARG A 10 8.63 -3.28 7.32
C ARG A 10 7.33 -3.16 8.10
N LEU A 11 6.43 -2.30 7.64
CA LEU A 11 5.11 -2.20 8.26
C LEU A 11 4.35 -3.50 8.05
N ASP A 12 3.66 -3.95 9.09
CA ASP A 12 2.77 -5.11 8.99
C ASP A 12 1.60 -4.82 8.05
N ARG A 13 1.02 -5.89 7.50
CA ARG A 13 -0.16 -5.78 6.64
C ARG A 13 -1.34 -5.23 7.45
N PRO A 14 -1.99 -4.13 7.00
CA PRO A 14 -3.24 -3.68 7.60
C PRO A 14 -4.33 -4.75 7.47
N GLU A 15 -5.18 -4.88 8.49
CA GLU A 15 -6.17 -5.96 8.54
C GLU A 15 -7.14 -5.97 7.36
N HIS A 16 -7.58 -4.79 6.94
CA HIS A 16 -8.51 -4.54 5.82
C HIS A 16 -7.83 -4.52 4.44
N CYS A 17 -6.52 -4.80 4.35
CA CYS A 17 -5.79 -4.76 3.08
C CYS A 17 -5.52 -6.19 2.62
N LYS A 18 -6.01 -6.59 1.44
CA LYS A 18 -5.72 -7.94 0.92
C LYS A 18 -4.22 -8.11 0.65
N ARG A 19 -3.77 -9.37 0.64
CA ARG A 19 -2.34 -9.70 0.56
C ARG A 19 -1.72 -9.21 -0.72
N GLU A 20 -2.48 -9.21 -1.80
CA GLU A 20 -2.07 -8.83 -3.14
C GLU A 20 -1.66 -7.35 -3.19
N LEU A 21 -2.50 -6.46 -2.64
CA LEU A 21 -2.16 -5.05 -2.49
C LEU A 21 -0.99 -4.83 -1.52
N TYR A 22 -0.93 -5.59 -0.41
CA TYR A 22 0.20 -5.50 0.52
C TYR A 22 1.54 -5.91 -0.12
N ASN A 23 1.54 -6.93 -0.97
CA ASN A 23 2.75 -7.37 -1.67
C ASN A 23 3.32 -6.24 -2.53
N ILE A 24 2.46 -5.46 -3.22
CA ILE A 24 2.90 -4.27 -3.99
C ILE A 24 3.61 -3.27 -3.06
N MET A 25 3.02 -2.94 -1.91
CA MET A 25 3.67 -2.06 -0.91
C MET A 25 4.99 -2.64 -0.40
N TYR A 26 5.04 -3.94 -0.16
CA TYR A 26 6.24 -4.62 0.32
C TYR A 26 7.39 -4.56 -0.71
N TYR A 27 7.09 -4.75 -2.00
CA TYR A 27 8.08 -4.63 -3.09
C TYR A 27 8.65 -3.20 -3.20
N CYS A 28 7.83 -2.17 -2.97
CA CYS A 28 8.30 -0.78 -2.90
C CYS A 28 9.34 -0.56 -1.78
N TRP A 29 9.36 -1.43 -0.78
CA TRP A 29 10.30 -1.34 0.33
C TRP A 29 11.45 -2.35 0.24
N ASP A 30 11.82 -2.82 -0.95
CA ASP A 30 13.00 -3.66 -1.08
C ASP A 30 14.25 -2.97 -0.49
N LYS A 31 15.10 -3.78 0.15
CA LYS A 31 16.36 -3.34 0.75
C LYS A 31 17.30 -2.82 -0.33
N ASP A 32 17.34 -3.48 -1.48
CA ASP A 32 18.05 -3.02 -2.66
C ASP A 32 17.16 -2.04 -3.45
N PRO A 33 17.56 -0.75 -3.58
CA PRO A 33 16.81 0.22 -4.37
C PRO A 33 16.60 -0.19 -5.82
N SER A 34 17.50 -0.99 -6.40
CA SER A 34 17.40 -1.47 -7.78
C SER A 34 16.36 -2.57 -7.98
N CYS A 35 15.97 -3.25 -6.90
CA CYS A 35 14.91 -4.26 -6.92
C CYS A 35 13.51 -3.69 -6.69
N ARG A 36 13.39 -2.38 -6.43
CA ARG A 36 12.09 -1.73 -6.26
C ARG A 36 11.41 -1.56 -7.61
N PRO A 37 10.09 -1.77 -7.68
CA PRO A 37 9.35 -1.57 -8.92
C PRO A 37 9.42 -0.10 -9.35
N SER A 38 9.54 0.10 -10.65
CA SER A 38 9.33 1.38 -11.31
C SER A 38 7.86 1.80 -11.22
N PHE A 39 7.58 3.09 -11.44
CA PHE A 39 6.20 3.56 -11.51
C PHE A 39 5.39 2.87 -12.61
N THR A 40 6.01 2.56 -13.75
CA THR A 40 5.33 1.82 -14.83
C THR A 40 4.91 0.43 -14.37
N GLU A 41 5.78 -0.29 -13.66
CA GLU A 41 5.42 -1.59 -13.08
C GLU A 41 4.33 -1.47 -12.02
N LEU A 42 4.36 -0.41 -11.19
CA LEU A 42 3.32 -0.16 -10.19
C LEU A 42 1.96 0.10 -10.83
N VAL A 43 1.89 0.84 -11.94
CA VAL A 43 0.65 1.06 -12.70
C VAL A 43 0.10 -0.28 -13.19
N ASN A 44 0.94 -1.10 -13.84
CA ASN A 44 0.51 -2.40 -14.35
C ASN A 44 0.03 -3.35 -13.23
N LEU A 45 0.71 -3.35 -12.09
CA LEU A 45 0.31 -4.15 -10.92
C LEU A 45 -1.04 -3.68 -10.35
N ALA A 46 -1.24 -2.36 -10.26
CA ALA A 46 -2.50 -1.79 -9.79
C ALA A 46 -3.65 -2.05 -10.77
N GLU A 47 -3.42 -1.92 -12.08
CA GLU A 47 -4.38 -2.31 -13.11
C GLU A 47 -4.77 -3.79 -12.99
N GLY A 48 -3.81 -4.67 -12.72
CA GLY A 48 -4.08 -6.07 -12.45
C GLY A 48 -5.05 -6.29 -11.29
N LEU A 49 -4.91 -5.54 -10.19
CA LEU A 49 -5.86 -5.60 -9.06
C LEU A 49 -7.26 -5.11 -9.44
N LEU A 50 -7.36 -4.11 -10.32
CA LEU A 50 -8.66 -3.59 -10.77
C LEU A 50 -9.39 -4.57 -11.70
N LEU A 51 -8.65 -5.36 -12.48
CA LEU A 51 -9.21 -6.31 -13.44
C LEU A 51 -9.60 -7.66 -12.82
N ASP A 52 -9.06 -8.01 -11.66
CA ASP A 52 -9.35 -9.28 -10.97
C ASP A 52 -10.80 -9.36 -10.43
N GLU A 53 -11.57 -8.26 -10.52
CA GLU A 53 -12.96 -8.10 -9.99
C GLU A 53 -13.12 -8.47 -8.49
N THR A 54 -12.02 -8.75 -7.79
CA THR A 54 -12.01 -9.00 -6.35
C THR A 54 -11.63 -7.73 -5.60
N ASP A 55 -12.31 -7.47 -4.48
CA ASP A 55 -11.99 -6.30 -3.66
C ASP A 55 -10.55 -6.40 -3.16
N TYR A 56 -9.73 -5.36 -3.26
CA TYR A 56 -8.36 -5.33 -2.72
C TYR A 56 -8.30 -4.67 -1.32
N ILE A 57 -9.38 -4.02 -0.91
CA ILE A 57 -9.61 -3.47 0.44
C ILE A 57 -10.95 -3.97 0.99
N GLU A 58 -10.96 -4.50 2.21
CA GLU A 58 -12.15 -4.90 2.96
C GLU A 58 -12.71 -3.70 3.73
N LEU A 59 -13.65 -2.96 3.11
CA LEU A 59 -14.21 -1.74 3.70
C LEU A 59 -14.94 -1.99 5.03
N ASP A 60 -15.53 -3.17 5.22
CA ASP A 60 -16.21 -3.53 6.47
C ASP A 60 -15.27 -3.67 7.67
N ARG A 61 -13.97 -3.88 7.41
CA ARG A 61 -12.91 -3.99 8.44
C ARG A 61 -12.07 -2.73 8.52
N PHE A 62 -12.50 -1.67 7.84
CA PHE A 62 -11.74 -0.43 7.78
C PHE A 62 -11.75 0.24 9.16
N PRO A 63 -10.59 0.49 9.77
CA PRO A 63 -10.54 1.13 11.07
C PRO A 63 -10.76 2.64 10.91
N ASP A 64 -11.94 3.13 11.31
CA ASP A 64 -12.37 4.54 11.23
C ASP A 64 -11.31 5.53 11.74
N HIS A 65 -10.49 5.10 12.70
CA HIS A 65 -9.56 5.96 13.42
C HIS A 65 -8.08 5.84 13.03
N SER A 66 -7.70 4.89 12.17
CA SER A 66 -6.27 4.62 11.90
C SER A 66 -5.67 5.50 10.81
N TYR A 67 -6.50 6.20 10.03
CA TYR A 67 -6.07 6.92 8.83
C TYR A 67 -6.31 8.42 8.86
N TYR A 68 -6.56 9.04 10.01
CA TYR A 68 -7.01 10.44 10.16
C TYR A 68 -6.26 11.56 9.42
N ASN A 69 -5.14 11.27 8.78
CA ASN A 69 -4.53 12.16 7.80
C ASN A 69 -5.34 12.30 6.48
N VAL A 70 -6.31 11.42 6.16
CA VAL A 70 -7.15 11.56 4.94
C VAL A 70 -8.18 12.69 5.00
N LEU A 71 -8.57 13.16 6.19
CA LEU A 71 -9.54 14.26 6.33
C LEU A 71 -8.99 15.64 5.94
N ASN A 72 -7.69 15.75 5.62
CA ASN A 72 -7.07 16.99 5.13
C ASN A 72 -7.05 17.12 3.59
N LEU A 73 -7.72 16.24 2.84
CA LEU A 73 -7.94 16.38 1.39
C LEU A 73 -9.13 17.29 1.05
N SER A 74 -9.64 18.09 1.99
CA SER A 74 -10.72 19.08 1.78
C SER A 74 -10.34 20.27 0.89
N GLY A 75 -9.41 20.08 -0.06
CA GLY A 75 -8.89 21.07 -0.99
C GLY A 75 -9.15 20.76 -2.47
N GLU A 76 -9.69 19.60 -2.83
CA GLU A 76 -10.16 19.37 -4.20
C GLU A 76 -11.51 20.08 -4.39
N LYS A 77 -11.45 21.30 -4.95
CA LYS A 77 -12.61 21.96 -5.55
C LYS A 77 -12.99 21.19 -6.81
N LEU A 78 -14.26 20.78 -6.88
CA LEU A 78 -14.97 20.44 -8.12
C LEU A 78 -14.80 21.53 -9.19
#